data_AF-A0A2N5FG49-F1
#
_entry.id   AF-A0A2N5FG49-F1
#
_cell.length_a   1.000
_cell.length_b   1.000
_cell.length_c   1.000
_cell.angle_alpha   90.00
_cell.angle_beta   90.00
_cell.angle_gamma   90.00
#
_symmetry.space_group_name_H-M   'P 1'
#
loop_
_entity.id
_entity.type
_entity.pdbx_description
1 polymer ?
#
loop_
_entity_poly.entity_id
_entity_poly.type
_entity_poly.pdbx_seq_one_letter_code
_entity_poly.pdbx_strand_id
1 'polypeptide(L)' 'MANNSGSNNNQLLVPGAQQAIDQMKYEIASEFGVNLGAETTSRANGSVGGEITKRLVSFAQSNMSGFSK' A
#
# COMPACT_ATOMS: atom_id res chain seq x y z
N MET A 1 3.67 25.42 -13.75
CA MET A 1 3.78 24.02 -13.28
C MET A 1 2.53 23.71 -12.45
N ALA A 2 1.73 22.72 -12.85
CA ALA A 2 0.52 22.34 -12.11
C ALA A 2 0.91 21.42 -10.94
N ASN A 3 0.84 21.93 -9.71
CA ASN A 3 1.07 21.16 -8.50
C ASN A 3 -0.24 20.44 -8.13
N ASN A 4 -0.47 19.27 -8.74
CA ASN A 4 -1.57 18.39 -8.34
C ASN A 4 -1.15 17.64 -7.06
N SER A 5 -1.23 18.33 -5.93
CA SER A 5 -1.15 17.72 -4.60
C SER A 5 -2.45 16.97 -4.33
N GLY A 6 -2.67 15.89 -5.08
CA GLY A 6 -3.69 14.90 -4.77
C GLY A 6 -3.26 14.20 -3.49
N SER A 7 -3.72 14.68 -2.34
CA SER A 7 -3.68 13.93 -1.10
C SER A 7 -4.52 12.69 -1.33
N ASN A 8 -3.88 11.60 -1.77
CA ASN A 8 -4.48 10.29 -1.94
C ASN A 8 -4.79 9.74 -0.54
N ASN A 9 -5.83 10.29 0.09
CA ASN A 9 -6.40 9.78 1.32
C ASN A 9 -7.20 8.52 0.96
N ASN A 10 -6.48 7.44 0.67
CA ASN A 10 -7.09 6.13 0.51
C ASN A 10 -7.46 5.64 1.91
N GLN A 11 -8.61 6.12 2.41
CA GLN A 11 -9.15 5.72 3.70
C GLN A 11 -9.35 4.21 3.69
N LEU A 12 -8.93 3.55 4.76
CA LEU A 12 -9.07 2.11 4.90
C LEU A 12 -10.56 1.74 4.81
N LEU A 13 -10.92 0.95 3.79
CA LEU A 13 -12.30 0.55 3.55
C LEU A 13 -12.79 -0.51 4.56
N VAL A 14 -11.86 -1.24 5.18
CA VAL A 14 -12.17 -2.31 6.14
C VAL A 14 -11.80 -1.84 7.55
N PRO A 15 -12.79 -1.67 8.44
CA PRO A 15 -12.52 -1.37 9.85
C PRO A 15 -11.63 -2.44 10.48
N GLY A 16 -10.60 -2.02 11.22
CA GLY A 16 -9.67 -2.94 11.89
C GLY A 16 -8.49 -3.45 11.05
N ALA A 17 -8.49 -3.24 9.73
CA ALA A 17 -7.36 -3.65 8.88
C ALA A 17 -6.11 -2.76 9.03
N GLN A 18 -6.22 -1.64 9.75
CA GLN A 18 -5.17 -0.63 9.87
C GLN A 18 -3.86 -1.20 10.39
N GLN A 19 -3.90 -1.95 11.48
CA GLN A 19 -2.68 -2.49 12.10
C GLN A 19 -1.94 -3.45 11.15
N ALA A 20 -2.68 -4.32 10.45
CA ALA A 20 -2.09 -5.26 9.50
C ALA A 20 -1.47 -4.55 8.28
N ILE A 21 -2.16 -3.52 7.77
CA ILE A 21 -1.67 -2.73 6.64
C ILE A 21 -0.47 -1.87 7.05
N ASP A 22 -0.47 -1.31 8.26
CA ASP A 22 0.66 -0.56 8.80
C ASP A 22 1.90 -1.44 8.96
N GLN A 23 1.72 -2.67 9.44
CA GLN A 23 2.83 -3.63 9.53
C GLN A 23 3.40 -3.95 8.14
N MET A 24 2.53 -4.28 7.18
CA MET A 24 2.94 -4.53 5.79
C MET A 24 3.65 -3.32 5.16
N LYS A 25 3.19 -2.10 5.45
CA LYS A 25 3.82 -0.85 4.99
C LYS A 25 5.26 -0.73 5.46
N TYR A 26 5.54 -0.99 6.74
CA TYR A 26 6.91 -0.88 7.27
C TYR A 26 7.82 -2.02 6.81
N GLU A 27 7.28 -3.22 6.65
CA GLU A 27 8.00 -4.36 6.06
C GLU A 27 8.45 -4.04 4.63
N ILE A 28 7.51 -3.62 3.76
CA ILE A 28 7.82 -3.25 2.36
C ILE A 28 8.76 -2.06 2.29
N ALA A 29 8.55 -1.04 3.13
CA ALA A 29 9.44 0.12 3.17
C ALA A 29 10.89 -0.30 3.49
N SER A 30 11.06 -1.24 4.42
CA SER A 30 12.37 -1.81 4.75
C SER A 30 12.94 -2.63 3.59
N GLU A 31 12.14 -3.48 2.94
CA GLU A 31 12.55 -4.26 1.75
C GLU A 31 13.03 -3.37 0.61
N PHE A 32 12.37 -2.23 0.39
CA PHE A 32 12.68 -1.29 -0.69
C PHE A 32 13.75 -0.26 -0.30
N GLY A 33 14.21 -0.27 0.96
CA GLY A 33 15.16 0.73 1.47
C GLY A 33 14.59 2.16 1.45
N VAL A 34 13.27 2.31 1.55
CA VAL A 34 12.57 3.59 1.52
C VAL A 34 12.30 4.05 2.96
N ASN A 35 12.83 5.21 3.33
CA ASN A 35 12.42 5.87 4.55
C ASN A 35 11.15 6.69 4.29
N LEU A 36 10.01 6.31 4.86
CA LEU A 36 8.75 7.01 4.60
C LEU A 36 8.72 8.37 5.29
N GLY A 37 8.38 9.42 4.56
CA GLY A 37 8.33 10.77 5.12
C GLY A 37 8.11 11.86 4.07
N ALA A 38 7.87 13.09 4.55
CA ALA A 38 7.63 14.25 3.69
C ALA A 38 8.84 14.60 2.80
N GLU A 39 10.05 14.37 3.30
CA GLU A 39 11.31 14.62 2.58
C GLU A 39 11.63 13.55 1.53
N THR A 40 10.92 12.42 1.57
CA THR A 40 11.11 11.33 0.62
C THR A 40 10.29 11.60 -0.64
N THR A 41 10.88 11.31 -1.80
CA THR A 41 10.20 11.56 -3.07
C THR A 41 8.82 10.90 -3.11
N SER A 42 7.83 11.59 -3.70
CA SER A 42 6.46 11.06 -3.81
C SER A 42 6.42 9.70 -4.51
N ARG A 43 7.36 9.46 -5.45
CA ARG A 43 7.50 8.17 -6.14
C ARG A 43 7.97 7.06 -5.22
N ALA A 44 8.93 7.32 -4.33
CA ALA A 44 9.41 6.33 -3.36
C ALA A 44 8.36 6.05 -2.27
N ASN A 45 7.69 7.07 -1.75
CA ASN A 45 6.54 6.85 -0.85
C ASN A 45 5.41 6.08 -1.56
N GLY A 46 5.15 6.42 -2.83
CA GLY A 46 4.12 5.77 -3.65
C GLY A 46 4.42 4.31 -4.02
N SER A 47 5.70 3.93 -4.18
CA SER A 47 6.06 2.54 -4.52
C SER A 47 5.70 1.56 -3.40
N VAL A 48 5.83 1.98 -2.13
CA VAL A 48 5.40 1.17 -0.97
C VAL A 48 3.89 0.93 -1.00
N GLY A 49 3.09 1.99 -1.22
CA GLY A 49 1.62 1.86 -1.32
C GLY A 49 1.15 1.01 -2.51
N GLY A 50 1.85 1.09 -3.64
CA GLY A 50 1.58 0.26 -4.81
C GLY A 50 1.82 -1.22 -4.53
N GLU A 51 2.90 -1.56 -3.82
CA GLU A 51 3.22 -2.94 -3.46
C GLU A 51 2.25 -3.53 -2.44
N ILE A 52 1.80 -2.74 -1.45
CA ILE A 52 0.71 -3.15 -0.54
C ILE A 52 -0.52 -3.57 -1.34
N THR A 53 -0.95 -2.72 -2.29
CA THR A 53 -2.12 -3.01 -3.13
C THR A 53 -1.92 -4.28 -3.94
N LYS A 54 -0.73 -4.47 -4.52
CA LYS A 54 -0.39 -5.66 -5.30
C LYS A 54 -0.46 -6.94 -4.47
N ARG A 55 0.09 -6.94 -3.25
CA ARG A 55 0.03 -8.10 -2.33
C ARG A 55 -1.40 -8.40 -1.91
N LEU A 56 -2.19 -7.39 -1.57
CA LEU A 56 -3.59 -7.55 -1.20
C LEU A 56 -4.43 -8.15 -2.35
N VAL A 57 -4.26 -7.65 -3.57
CA VAL A 57 -4.94 -8.19 -4.76
C VAL A 57 -4.50 -9.61 -5.03
N SER A 58 -3.19 -9.91 -4.97
CA SER A 58 -2.69 -11.27 -5.16
C SER A 58 -3.26 -12.24 -4.12
N PHE A 59 -3.30 -11.85 -2.84
CA PHE A 59 -3.90 -12.65 -1.78
C PHE A 59 -5.40 -12.88 -2.03
N ALA A 60 -6.13 -11.84 -2.40
CA ALA A 60 -7.56 -11.95 -2.73
C ALA A 60 -7.78 -12.88 -3.94
N GLN A 61 -6.97 -12.78 -4.99
CA GLN A 61 -7.02 -13.65 -6.16
C GLN A 61 -6.78 -15.11 -5.79
N SER A 62 -5.78 -15.41 -4.95
CA SER A 62 -5.52 -16.78 -4.48
C SER A 62 -6.69 -17.35 -3.68
N ASN A 63 -7.26 -16.56 -2.75
CA ASN A 63 -8.42 -16.99 -1.96
C ASN A 63 -9.68 -17.16 -2.82
N MET A 64 -9.90 -16.28 -3.80
CA MET A 64 -11.05 -16.32 -4.69
C MET A 64 -10.94 -17.46 -5.71
N SER A 65 -9.73 -17.82 -6.14
CA SER A 65 -9.49 -18.95 -7.05
C SER A 65 -9.89 -20.31 -6.43
N GLY A 66 -9.89 -20.41 -5.10
CA GLY A 66 -10.43 -21.56 -4.37
C GLY A 66 -11.96 -21.56 -4.22
N PHE A 67 -12.63 -20.47 -4.62
CA PHE A 67 -14.10 -20.32 -4.57
C PHE A 67 -14.79 -20.58 -5.92
N SER A 68 -14.04 -21.01 -6.94
CA SER A 68 -14.63 -21.48 -8.20
C SER A 68 -15.44 -22.76 -7.93
N LYS A 69 -16.75 -22.57 -7.90
CA LYS A 69 -17.77 -23.62 -7.77
C LYS A 69 -17.96 -24.38 -9.07
#